data_AF-A0A3M8ST39-F1
#
_entry.id   AF-A0A3M8ST39-F1
#
_cell.length_a   1.000
_cell.length_b   1.000
_cell.length_c   1.000
_cell.angle_alpha   90.00
_cell.angle_beta   90.00
_cell.angle_gamma   90.00
#
_symmetry.space_group_name_H-M   'P 1'
#
loop_
_entity.id
_entity.type
_entity.pdbx_description
1 polymer ?
#
loop_
_entity_poly.entity_id
_entity_poly.type
_entity_poly.pdbx_seq_one_letter_code
_entity_poly.pdbx_strand_id
1 'polypeptide(L)'
;MPFQRPASALSFAVLASLALLAASGCKQDAPATSADPAATPPGALDTVATAASRAVANPEQEVRAAMDKFAAVGSYHAVMEHQAGPKGTVRNEVDFVAPDRFRMVTQMGTQIIIGDTMHMTVQGRAMKVPLPAGTLTQWRDPANLAQAKDNLDVQGEGRDSVDGVSASKYRVKQTGPTPSDLTLWIGDNGYPVQMRVEARPEGLAPTVTLVRYSRINDATLKIDPPQG
;
A
#
# COMPACT_ATOMS: atom_id res chain seq x y z
N MET A 1 -44.47 14.59 -4.27
CA MET A 1 -44.25 14.69 -2.81
C MET A 1 -42.99 15.53 -2.58
N PRO A 2 -42.95 16.41 -1.56
CA PRO A 2 -41.93 17.45 -1.46
C PRO A 2 -40.59 16.97 -0.86
N PHE A 3 -39.52 17.71 -1.18
CA PHE A 3 -38.24 17.64 -0.46
C PHE A 3 -38.38 18.19 0.97
N GLN A 4 -37.68 17.60 1.94
CA GLN A 4 -37.37 18.26 3.21
C GLN A 4 -35.87 18.20 3.48
N ARG A 5 -35.27 19.39 3.72
CA ARG A 5 -33.97 19.56 4.37
C ARG A 5 -34.21 19.92 5.83
N PRO A 6 -33.48 19.36 6.80
CA PRO A 6 -33.18 20.04 8.05
C PRO A 6 -31.90 20.86 7.89
N ALA A 7 -31.98 22.16 8.17
CA ALA A 7 -30.81 22.97 8.49
C ALA A 7 -30.92 23.40 9.95
N SER A 8 -29.92 23.08 10.76
CA SER A 8 -29.80 23.56 12.14
C SER A 8 -28.34 23.83 12.44
N ALA A 9 -27.98 25.10 12.58
CA ALA A 9 -26.74 25.52 13.22
C ALA A 9 -27.00 25.71 14.71
N LEU A 10 -26.04 25.35 15.55
CA LEU A 10 -26.03 25.70 16.97
C LEU A 10 -24.59 25.97 17.40
N SER A 11 -24.37 27.17 17.93
CA SER A 11 -23.09 27.61 18.51
C SER A 11 -22.97 27.14 19.98
N PHE A 12 -22.09 27.80 20.75
CA PHE A 12 -21.67 27.50 22.14
C PHE A 12 -20.60 26.40 22.26
N ALA A 13 -19.55 26.56 23.08
CA ALA A 13 -19.04 27.77 23.74
C ALA A 13 -17.55 27.61 24.09
N VAL A 14 -16.86 28.73 24.34
CA VAL A 14 -15.51 28.74 24.93
C VAL A 14 -15.59 28.36 26.41
N LEU A 15 -14.64 27.56 26.89
CA LEU A 15 -14.33 27.42 28.32
C LEU A 15 -12.83 27.17 28.49
N ALA A 16 -12.21 27.85 29.46
CA ALA A 16 -10.76 27.89 29.63
C ALA A 16 -10.35 27.71 31.11
N SER A 17 -9.25 26.97 31.32
CA SER A 17 -8.52 26.72 32.57
C SER A 17 -7.08 26.36 32.14
N LEU A 18 -5.94 26.91 32.62
CA LEU A 18 -5.59 27.60 33.88
C LEU A 18 -5.81 26.74 35.14
N ALA A 19 -4.82 26.37 35.97
CA ALA A 19 -3.35 26.33 35.82
C ALA A 19 -2.82 25.15 36.71
N LEU A 20 -1.83 25.15 37.64
CA LEU A 20 -0.91 26.15 38.20
C LEU A 20 0.23 25.44 39.00
N LEU A 21 1.50 25.93 38.89
CA LEU A 21 2.64 25.68 39.82
C LEU A 21 3.16 24.20 39.94
N ALA A 22 4.34 23.91 40.49
CA ALA A 22 5.40 24.74 41.09
C ALA A 22 6.81 24.21 40.75
N ALA A 23 7.85 25.03 41.01
CA ALA A 23 9.26 24.64 40.93
C ALA A 23 9.91 24.60 42.32
N SER A 24 10.89 23.73 42.51
CA SER A 24 11.88 23.79 43.59
C SER A 24 13.12 22.99 43.19
N GLY A 25 14.31 23.54 43.45
CA GLY A 25 15.58 22.84 43.30
C GLY A 25 16.52 23.21 44.44
N CYS A 26 17.32 22.24 44.90
CA CYS A 26 18.41 22.43 45.84
C CYS A 26 19.63 21.64 45.36
N LYS A 27 20.82 22.06 45.77
CA LYS A 27 22.10 21.62 45.18
C LYS A 27 23.18 21.59 46.26
N GLN A 28 23.82 20.42 46.43
CA GLN A 28 25.06 20.21 47.20
C GLN A 28 24.95 20.48 48.73
N ASP A 29 25.90 20.09 49.60
CA ASP A 29 27.27 19.56 49.41
C ASP A 29 27.57 18.31 50.30
N ALA A 30 28.76 17.71 50.12
CA ALA A 30 29.28 16.57 50.90
C ALA A 30 30.14 17.02 52.11
N PRO A 31 30.62 16.09 52.97
CA PRO A 31 32.04 15.67 52.78
C PRO A 31 32.43 14.22 53.21
N ALA A 32 33.43 13.66 52.51
CA ALA A 32 34.64 12.94 53.02
C ALA A 32 34.51 11.67 53.92
N THR A 33 35.41 10.66 53.89
CA THR A 33 36.62 10.44 53.06
C THR A 33 37.02 8.94 52.96
N SER A 34 37.62 8.58 51.81
CA SER A 34 38.46 7.42 51.42
C SER A 34 38.49 6.08 52.19
N ALA A 35 38.27 5.00 51.43
CA ALA A 35 39.08 3.76 51.43
C ALA A 35 39.07 3.13 50.01
N ASP A 36 40.17 2.48 49.59
CA ASP A 36 40.46 2.06 48.19
C ASP A 36 41.59 0.98 48.21
N PRO A 37 41.88 0.19 47.15
CA PRO A 37 41.06 -0.33 46.05
C PRO A 37 40.90 -1.88 46.07
N ALA A 38 39.99 -2.43 45.26
CA ALA A 38 40.04 -3.83 44.78
C ALA A 38 39.50 -3.93 43.34
N ALA A 39 40.09 -4.79 42.50
CA ALA A 39 39.99 -4.71 41.03
C ALA A 39 39.15 -5.82 40.36
N THR A 40 39.07 -5.76 39.02
CA THR A 40 38.56 -6.78 38.04
C THR A 40 37.07 -6.70 37.71
N PRO A 41 36.64 -6.92 36.44
CA PRO A 41 37.20 -6.56 35.11
C PRO A 41 36.26 -5.56 34.38
N PRO A 42 36.49 -5.13 33.11
CA PRO A 42 35.56 -4.21 32.45
C PRO A 42 34.20 -4.86 32.14
N GLY A 43 33.12 -4.29 32.71
CA GLY A 43 31.75 -4.58 32.29
C GLY A 43 31.53 -4.20 30.82
N ALA A 44 30.77 -5.02 30.10
CA ALA A 44 30.63 -4.87 28.66
C ALA A 44 29.94 -3.56 28.26
N LEU A 45 30.22 -3.11 27.02
CA LEU A 45 29.42 -2.09 26.36
C LEU A 45 28.05 -2.68 26.02
N ASP A 46 27.13 -2.70 26.99
CA ASP A 46 25.69 -2.79 26.75
C ASP A 46 25.18 -1.47 26.12
N THR A 47 25.76 -1.16 24.96
CA THR A 47 25.09 -0.39 23.91
C THR A 47 23.91 -1.25 23.48
N VAL A 48 22.82 -1.18 24.24
CA VAL A 48 21.51 -1.65 23.83
C VAL A 48 21.19 -0.86 22.58
N ALA A 49 21.51 -1.45 21.43
CA ALA A 49 21.20 -0.92 20.12
C ALA A 49 19.69 -1.01 19.97
N THR A 50 18.99 -0.04 20.56
CA THR A 50 17.59 0.24 20.29
C THR A 50 17.49 0.48 18.81
N ALA A 51 17.18 -0.60 18.08
CA ALA A 51 16.74 -0.58 16.71
C ALA A 51 15.34 0.05 16.70
N ALA A 52 15.29 1.33 17.06
CA ALA A 52 14.20 2.21 16.74
C ALA A 52 14.03 2.07 15.23
N SER A 53 12.95 1.39 14.85
CA SER A 53 12.40 1.48 13.51
C SER A 53 12.40 2.96 13.17
N ARG A 54 13.21 3.37 12.18
CA ARG A 54 13.16 4.76 11.71
C ARG A 54 11.72 5.00 11.32
N ALA A 55 11.01 5.79 12.12
CA ALA A 55 9.68 6.24 11.78
C ALA A 55 9.81 6.87 10.39
N VAL A 56 9.08 6.30 9.42
CA VAL A 56 9.16 6.76 8.04
C VAL A 56 8.82 8.24 8.05
N ALA A 57 9.76 9.09 7.66
CA ALA A 57 9.75 10.48 8.09
C ALA A 57 8.55 11.27 7.51
N ASN A 58 8.03 10.81 6.37
CA ASN A 58 6.74 11.23 5.84
C ASN A 58 6.08 10.03 5.10
N PRO A 59 5.27 9.21 5.80
CA PRO A 59 4.74 7.97 5.23
C PRO A 59 3.83 8.21 4.02
N GLU A 60 3.03 9.28 4.06
CA GLU A 60 2.12 9.65 2.98
C GLU A 60 2.89 10.09 1.73
N GLN A 61 3.95 10.88 1.89
CA GLN A 61 4.81 11.30 0.77
C GLN A 61 5.55 10.12 0.13
N GLU A 62 6.04 9.15 0.91
CA GLU A 62 6.71 7.97 0.35
C GLU A 62 5.72 7.04 -0.40
N VAL A 63 4.49 6.87 0.10
CA VAL A 63 3.42 6.16 -0.63
C VAL A 63 3.04 6.91 -1.91
N ARG A 64 2.81 8.23 -1.83
CA ARG A 64 2.46 9.08 -2.99
C ARG A 64 3.54 9.02 -4.07
N ALA A 65 4.81 9.16 -3.68
CA ALA A 65 5.95 9.06 -4.59
C ALA A 65 6.08 7.67 -5.24
N ALA A 66 5.81 6.59 -4.51
CA ALA A 66 5.83 5.23 -5.08
C ALA A 66 4.67 4.96 -6.05
N MET A 67 3.48 5.54 -5.81
CA MET A 67 2.36 5.48 -6.77
C MET A 67 2.68 6.25 -8.05
N ASP A 68 3.12 7.51 -7.92
CA ASP A 68 3.43 8.36 -9.07
C ASP A 68 4.62 7.79 -9.88
N LYS A 69 5.60 7.16 -9.20
CA LYS A 69 6.71 6.42 -9.85
C LYS A 69 6.26 5.14 -10.55
N PHE A 70 5.32 4.38 -9.97
CA PHE A 70 4.81 3.17 -10.60
C PHE A 70 3.92 3.48 -11.81
N ALA A 71 3.14 4.56 -11.79
CA ALA A 71 2.33 4.99 -12.95
C ALA A 71 3.17 5.21 -14.22
N ALA A 72 4.46 5.55 -14.06
CA ALA A 72 5.43 5.79 -15.13
C ALA A 72 6.19 4.55 -15.63
N VAL A 73 5.89 3.34 -15.15
CA VAL A 73 6.63 2.12 -15.58
C VAL A 73 6.35 1.74 -17.04
N GLY A 74 7.39 1.22 -17.70
CA GLY A 74 7.31 0.66 -19.05
C GLY A 74 6.81 -0.79 -19.10
N SER A 75 7.01 -1.55 -18.01
CA SER A 75 6.54 -2.94 -17.90
C SER A 75 6.44 -3.40 -16.45
N TYR A 76 5.60 -4.40 -16.18
CA TYR A 76 5.62 -5.20 -14.93
C TYR A 76 4.91 -6.55 -15.13
N HIS A 77 5.24 -7.51 -14.26
CA HIS A 77 4.44 -8.70 -14.00
C HIS A 77 3.75 -8.56 -12.64
N ALA A 78 2.49 -8.96 -12.53
CA ALA A 78 1.72 -8.93 -11.30
C ALA A 78 0.96 -10.24 -11.09
N VAL A 79 1.19 -10.89 -9.94
CA VAL A 79 0.40 -12.02 -9.46
C VAL A 79 -0.73 -11.48 -8.59
N MET A 80 -1.97 -11.89 -8.84
CA MET A 80 -3.16 -11.47 -8.11
C MET A 80 -3.89 -12.67 -7.50
N GLU A 81 -4.09 -12.67 -6.19
CA GLU A 81 -4.81 -13.70 -5.44
C GLU A 81 -5.99 -13.07 -4.69
N HIS A 82 -7.20 -13.38 -5.13
CA HIS A 82 -8.44 -12.78 -4.63
C HIS A 82 -9.30 -13.83 -3.91
N GLN A 83 -9.55 -13.61 -2.61
CA GLN A 83 -10.36 -14.47 -1.75
C GLN A 83 -11.83 -14.05 -1.84
N ALA A 84 -12.62 -14.79 -2.61
CA ALA A 84 -14.02 -14.50 -2.92
C ALA A 84 -15.00 -15.17 -1.92
N GLY A 85 -14.70 -15.09 -0.63
CA GLY A 85 -15.48 -15.74 0.44
C GLY A 85 -15.64 -17.26 0.21
N PRO A 86 -16.85 -17.83 0.29
CA PRO A 86 -17.09 -19.27 0.09
C PRO A 86 -16.65 -19.84 -1.26
N LYS A 87 -16.35 -19.00 -2.27
CA LYS A 87 -15.84 -19.46 -3.58
C LYS A 87 -14.33 -19.76 -3.58
N GLY A 88 -13.63 -19.52 -2.46
CA GLY A 88 -12.20 -19.77 -2.31
C GLY A 88 -11.32 -18.68 -2.93
N THR A 89 -10.04 -19.00 -3.12
CA THR A 89 -9.03 -18.11 -3.72
C THR A 89 -8.99 -18.29 -5.23
N VAL A 90 -9.25 -17.21 -5.98
CA VAL A 90 -8.98 -17.14 -7.42
C VAL A 90 -7.61 -16.51 -7.62
N ARG A 91 -6.73 -17.19 -8.37
CA ARG A 91 -5.45 -16.65 -8.82
C ARG A 91 -5.56 -16.22 -10.29
N ASN A 92 -5.12 -15.00 -10.58
CA ASN A 92 -4.90 -14.47 -11.92
C ASN A 92 -3.48 -13.89 -12.00
N GLU A 93 -2.92 -13.80 -13.20
CA GLU A 93 -1.62 -13.17 -13.44
C GLU A 93 -1.74 -12.14 -14.56
N VAL A 94 -1.06 -11.02 -14.43
CA VAL A 94 -1.15 -9.88 -15.35
C VAL A 94 0.26 -9.42 -15.71
N ASP A 95 0.63 -9.59 -16.97
CA ASP A 95 1.74 -8.84 -17.56
C ASP A 95 1.21 -7.53 -18.15
N PHE A 96 1.94 -6.44 -17.94
CA PHE A 96 1.72 -5.16 -18.58
C PHE A 96 2.99 -4.72 -19.33
N VAL A 97 2.81 -4.17 -20.54
CA VAL A 97 3.85 -3.50 -21.32
C VAL A 97 3.28 -2.23 -21.95
N ALA A 98 3.96 -1.10 -21.76
CA ALA A 98 3.57 0.19 -22.31
C ALA A 98 3.64 0.22 -23.85
N PRO A 99 2.79 1.00 -24.54
CA PRO A 99 1.82 1.95 -23.97
C PRO A 99 0.47 1.32 -23.58
N ASP A 100 0.11 0.16 -24.14
CA ASP A 100 -1.28 -0.27 -24.29
C ASP A 100 -1.50 -1.79 -24.19
N ARG A 101 -0.50 -2.57 -23.73
CA ARG A 101 -0.54 -4.04 -23.80
C ARG A 101 -0.72 -4.69 -22.44
N PHE A 102 -1.68 -5.60 -22.38
CA PHE A 102 -1.89 -6.47 -21.23
C PHE A 102 -2.00 -7.93 -21.67
N ARG A 103 -1.45 -8.84 -20.87
CA ARG A 103 -1.71 -10.29 -20.96
C ARG A 103 -2.20 -10.74 -19.60
N MET A 104 -3.46 -11.14 -19.53
CA MET A 104 -4.06 -11.69 -18.31
C MET A 104 -4.19 -13.20 -18.45
N VAL A 105 -3.61 -13.95 -17.52
CA VAL A 105 -3.83 -15.40 -17.36
C VAL A 105 -4.88 -15.59 -16.28
N THR A 106 -5.97 -16.29 -16.62
CA THR A 106 -7.10 -16.57 -15.73
C THR A 106 -7.42 -18.07 -15.73
N GLN A 107 -8.27 -18.52 -14.80
CA GLN A 107 -8.83 -19.88 -14.84
C GLN A 107 -9.63 -20.19 -16.13
N MET A 108 -10.07 -19.16 -16.88
CA MET A 108 -10.73 -19.32 -18.18
C MET A 108 -9.74 -19.31 -19.37
N GLY A 109 -8.44 -19.24 -19.11
CA GLY A 109 -7.38 -19.13 -20.11
C GLY A 109 -6.78 -17.72 -20.24
N THR A 110 -5.95 -17.54 -21.26
CA THR A 110 -5.21 -16.29 -21.51
C THR A 110 -6.04 -15.31 -22.33
N GLN A 111 -6.07 -14.06 -21.88
CA GLN A 111 -6.64 -12.91 -22.58
C GLN A 111 -5.50 -11.93 -22.90
N ILE A 112 -5.46 -11.39 -24.12
CA ILE A 112 -4.47 -10.40 -24.54
C ILE A 112 -5.20 -9.14 -24.97
N ILE A 113 -4.84 -7.98 -24.44
CA ILE A 113 -5.42 -6.69 -24.80
C ILE A 113 -4.33 -5.84 -25.43
N ILE A 114 -4.66 -5.22 -26.56
CA ILE A 114 -3.81 -4.26 -27.28
C ILE A 114 -4.72 -3.09 -27.67
N GLY A 115 -4.35 -1.88 -27.26
CA GLY A 115 -5.17 -0.68 -27.47
C GLY A 115 -6.51 -0.77 -26.74
N ASP A 116 -7.59 -0.76 -27.52
CA ASP A 116 -8.98 -0.92 -27.04
C ASP A 116 -9.52 -2.36 -27.18
N THR A 117 -8.75 -3.27 -27.78
CA THR A 117 -9.28 -4.56 -28.26
C THR A 117 -8.78 -5.71 -27.39
N MET A 118 -9.71 -6.40 -26.74
CA MET A 118 -9.45 -7.65 -26.02
C MET A 118 -9.57 -8.84 -26.97
N HIS A 119 -8.50 -9.62 -27.04
CA HIS A 119 -8.41 -10.89 -27.75
C HIS A 119 -8.51 -12.04 -26.76
N MET A 120 -9.36 -13.02 -27.05
CA MET A 120 -9.57 -14.20 -26.21
C MET A 120 -9.88 -15.42 -27.07
N THR A 121 -9.59 -16.63 -26.55
CA THR A 121 -9.99 -17.89 -27.19
C THR A 121 -11.09 -18.55 -26.36
N VAL A 122 -12.30 -18.66 -26.93
CA VAL A 122 -13.45 -19.29 -26.28
C VAL A 122 -13.85 -20.52 -27.08
N GLN A 123 -13.87 -21.69 -26.43
CA GLN A 123 -14.19 -22.98 -27.07
C GLN A 123 -13.31 -23.26 -28.33
N GLY A 124 -12.02 -22.90 -28.27
CA GLY A 124 -11.08 -23.03 -29.39
C GLY A 124 -11.23 -21.97 -30.50
N ARG A 125 -12.20 -21.05 -30.40
CA ARG A 125 -12.41 -19.97 -31.37
C ARG A 125 -11.80 -18.68 -30.87
N ALA A 126 -10.91 -18.07 -31.65
CA ALA A 126 -10.43 -16.72 -31.40
C ALA A 126 -11.57 -15.70 -31.58
N MET A 127 -11.72 -14.81 -30.61
CA MET A 127 -12.67 -13.70 -30.63
C MET A 127 -11.97 -12.38 -30.31
N LYS A 128 -12.48 -11.29 -30.87
CA LYS A 128 -12.10 -9.91 -30.56
C LYS A 128 -13.29 -9.21 -29.92
N VAL A 129 -13.08 -8.59 -28.78
CA VAL A 129 -14.10 -7.85 -28.01
C VAL A 129 -13.59 -6.42 -27.84
N PRO A 130 -14.29 -5.39 -28.38
CA PRO A 130 -13.93 -4.01 -28.13
C PRO A 130 -14.25 -3.65 -26.67
N LEU A 131 -13.32 -3.00 -25.99
CA LEU A 131 -13.50 -2.53 -24.62
C LEU A 131 -13.99 -1.07 -24.60
N PRO A 132 -14.84 -0.68 -23.62
CA PRO A 132 -15.15 0.72 -23.39
C PRO A 132 -13.90 1.56 -23.12
N ALA A 133 -13.87 2.79 -23.63
CA ALA A 133 -12.78 3.73 -23.36
C ALA A 133 -12.58 3.90 -21.84
N GLY A 134 -11.31 3.92 -21.41
CA GLY A 134 -10.94 3.98 -19.99
C GLY A 134 -10.86 2.64 -19.26
N THR A 135 -11.32 1.52 -19.86
CA THR A 135 -11.28 0.19 -19.22
C THR A 135 -9.87 -0.23 -18.79
N LEU A 136 -8.84 0.12 -19.57
CA LEU A 136 -7.44 -0.17 -19.22
C LEU A 136 -6.83 0.84 -18.25
N THR A 137 -7.34 2.09 -18.19
CA THR A 137 -6.84 3.11 -17.26
C THR A 137 -6.95 2.60 -15.82
N GLN A 138 -8.06 1.93 -15.47
CA GLN A 138 -8.28 1.39 -14.13
C GLN A 138 -7.32 0.23 -13.73
N TRP A 139 -6.59 -0.35 -14.70
CA TRP A 139 -5.60 -1.41 -14.45
C TRP A 139 -4.16 -0.89 -14.57
N ARG A 140 -3.94 0.08 -15.47
CA ARG A 140 -2.68 0.84 -15.59
C ARG A 140 -2.37 1.65 -14.34
N ASP A 141 -3.42 2.11 -13.65
CA ASP A 141 -3.28 3.17 -12.66
C ASP A 141 -3.51 2.67 -11.23
N PRO A 142 -2.46 2.29 -10.47
CA PRO A 142 -2.58 2.17 -9.01
C PRO A 142 -2.86 3.55 -8.37
N ALA A 143 -2.65 4.67 -9.09
CA ALA A 143 -3.14 5.96 -8.65
C ALA A 143 -4.68 6.11 -8.79
N ASN A 144 -5.44 5.06 -9.16
CA ASN A 144 -6.87 4.95 -8.82
C ASN A 144 -7.09 4.73 -7.31
N LEU A 145 -6.22 3.98 -6.61
CA LEU A 145 -6.20 3.97 -5.14
C LEU A 145 -5.83 5.38 -4.62
N ALA A 146 -4.93 6.05 -5.35
CA ALA A 146 -4.62 7.45 -5.14
C ALA A 146 -5.61 8.43 -5.83
N GLN A 147 -6.80 8.01 -6.31
CA GLN A 147 -7.89 8.97 -6.59
C GLN A 147 -8.62 9.35 -5.30
N ALA A 148 -8.34 8.65 -4.20
CA ALA A 148 -8.52 9.14 -2.84
C ALA A 148 -7.35 10.05 -2.35
N LYS A 149 -6.58 10.69 -3.27
CA LYS A 149 -5.38 11.53 -3.00
C LYS A 149 -5.57 12.63 -1.95
N ASP A 150 -6.81 12.97 -1.62
CA ASP A 150 -7.19 14.03 -0.67
C ASP A 150 -7.65 13.49 0.70
N ASN A 151 -7.76 12.17 0.89
CA ASN A 151 -8.29 11.52 2.10
C ASN A 151 -7.60 10.17 2.43
N LEU A 152 -6.25 10.13 2.45
CA LEU A 152 -5.49 8.94 2.88
C LEU A 152 -4.91 9.11 4.29
N ASP A 153 -5.34 8.27 5.23
CA ASP A 153 -4.63 8.08 6.52
C ASP A 153 -3.53 7.03 6.30
N VAL A 154 -2.28 7.51 6.16
CA VAL A 154 -1.10 6.68 5.86
C VAL A 154 -0.20 6.55 7.08
N GLN A 155 0.00 5.30 7.53
CA GLN A 155 0.75 4.96 8.73
C GLN A 155 1.92 4.03 8.35
N GLY A 156 3.15 4.46 8.61
CA GLY A 156 4.34 3.63 8.40
C GLY A 156 4.46 2.57 9.49
N GLU A 157 4.41 1.29 9.13
CA GLU A 157 4.51 0.15 10.07
C GLU A 157 5.97 -0.33 10.27
N GLY A 158 6.94 0.33 9.63
CA GLY A 158 8.38 0.00 9.73
C GLY A 158 8.90 -0.73 8.49
N ARG A 159 9.87 -1.62 8.67
CA ARG A 159 10.42 -2.47 7.59
C ARG A 159 9.98 -3.92 7.74
N ASP A 160 9.84 -4.57 6.60
CA ASP A 160 9.38 -5.94 6.43
C ASP A 160 10.16 -6.60 5.25
N SER A 161 9.83 -7.85 4.90
CA SER A 161 10.35 -8.50 3.70
C SER A 161 9.27 -9.28 2.94
N VAL A 162 9.27 -9.13 1.62
CA VAL A 162 8.38 -9.83 0.69
C VAL A 162 9.24 -10.73 -0.18
N ASP A 163 9.13 -12.05 -0.02
CA ASP A 163 9.86 -13.06 -0.81
C ASP A 163 11.38 -12.84 -0.83
N GLY A 164 11.93 -12.33 0.27
CA GLY A 164 13.36 -11.98 0.43
C GLY A 164 13.72 -10.54 0.03
N VAL A 165 12.84 -9.81 -0.66
CA VAL A 165 13.02 -8.38 -0.97
C VAL A 165 12.70 -7.54 0.25
N SER A 166 13.63 -6.71 0.71
CA SER A 166 13.37 -5.79 1.83
C SER A 166 12.50 -4.61 1.38
N ALA A 167 11.54 -4.24 2.23
CA ALA A 167 10.56 -3.21 1.94
C ALA A 167 10.20 -2.39 3.18
N SER A 168 9.85 -1.12 2.98
CA SER A 168 9.08 -0.34 3.96
C SER A 168 7.60 -0.73 3.84
N LYS A 169 6.93 -0.88 4.97
CA LYS A 169 5.53 -1.31 5.06
C LYS A 169 4.63 -0.17 5.53
N TYR A 170 3.47 -0.06 4.89
CA TYR A 170 2.52 1.02 5.11
C TYR A 170 1.11 0.46 5.25
N ARG A 171 0.34 1.01 6.20
CA ARG A 171 -1.12 0.92 6.21
C ARG A 171 -1.68 2.21 5.64
N VAL A 172 -2.67 2.08 4.77
CA VAL A 172 -3.40 3.18 4.14
C VAL A 172 -4.88 2.91 4.37
N LYS A 173 -5.57 3.78 5.12
CA LYS A 173 -7.03 3.73 5.21
C LYS A 173 -7.63 4.68 4.19
N GLN A 174 -8.52 4.16 3.36
CA GLN A 174 -9.31 4.97 2.43
C GLN A 174 -10.65 5.34 3.09
N THR A 175 -10.81 6.60 3.49
CA THR A 175 -12.10 7.09 4.02
C THR A 175 -13.00 7.53 2.87
N GLY A 176 -14.13 6.83 2.69
CA GLY A 176 -15.03 7.02 1.56
C GLY A 176 -16.27 6.13 1.65
N PRO A 177 -17.16 6.14 0.63
CA PRO A 177 -18.43 5.41 0.63
C PRO A 177 -18.26 3.88 0.66
N THR A 178 -17.10 3.35 0.26
CA THR A 178 -16.71 1.96 0.49
C THR A 178 -15.36 1.97 1.21
N PRO A 179 -15.34 1.88 2.55
CA PRO A 179 -14.10 1.82 3.30
C PRO A 179 -13.28 0.58 2.94
N SER A 180 -11.97 0.77 2.76
CA SER A 180 -11.01 -0.30 2.51
C SER A 180 -9.74 -0.10 3.35
N ASP A 181 -9.23 -1.20 3.87
CA ASP A 181 -7.92 -1.25 4.52
C ASP A 181 -6.90 -1.74 3.47
N LEU A 182 -5.99 -0.86 3.08
CA LEU A 182 -4.88 -1.15 2.17
C LEU A 182 -3.60 -1.31 2.99
N THR A 183 -2.87 -2.41 2.79
CA THR A 183 -1.46 -2.55 3.20
C THR A 183 -0.57 -2.55 1.96
N LEU A 184 0.47 -1.73 1.95
CA LEU A 184 1.40 -1.58 0.85
C LEU A 184 2.83 -1.85 1.33
N TRP A 185 3.60 -2.57 0.52
CA TRP A 185 5.03 -2.79 0.72
C TRP A 185 5.78 -2.15 -0.45
N ILE A 186 6.63 -1.18 -0.15
CA ILE A 186 7.47 -0.47 -1.12
C ILE A 186 8.91 -0.95 -0.92
N GLY A 187 9.50 -1.57 -1.94
CA GLY A 187 10.88 -2.04 -1.88
C GLY A 187 11.88 -0.89 -1.81
N ASP A 188 13.12 -1.18 -1.39
CA ASP A 188 14.20 -0.18 -1.30
C ASP A 188 14.49 0.55 -2.65
N ASN A 189 13.99 0.00 -3.78
CA ASN A 189 14.04 0.63 -5.11
C ASN A 189 12.93 1.69 -5.37
N GLY A 190 12.04 1.93 -4.40
CA GLY A 190 10.94 2.90 -4.47
C GLY A 190 9.73 2.46 -5.30
N TYR A 191 9.58 1.17 -5.62
CA TYR A 191 8.38 0.61 -6.27
C TYR A 191 7.59 -0.28 -5.30
N PRO A 192 6.26 -0.35 -5.42
CA PRO A 192 5.46 -1.42 -4.83
C PRO A 192 6.00 -2.82 -5.19
N VAL A 193 6.16 -3.67 -4.18
CA VAL A 193 6.49 -5.10 -4.34
C VAL A 193 5.32 -5.99 -3.92
N GLN A 194 4.49 -5.54 -2.96
CA GLN A 194 3.26 -6.20 -2.58
C GLN A 194 2.19 -5.16 -2.19
N MET A 195 0.93 -5.52 -2.44
CA MET A 195 -0.25 -4.77 -2.07
C MET A 195 -1.31 -5.75 -1.54
N ARG A 196 -1.95 -5.44 -0.42
CA ARG A 196 -3.07 -6.21 0.16
C ARG A 196 -4.24 -5.27 0.38
N VAL A 197 -5.36 -5.50 -0.29
CA VAL A 197 -6.59 -4.74 -0.13
C VAL A 197 -7.63 -5.62 0.57
N GLU A 198 -8.12 -5.16 1.72
CA GLU A 198 -9.26 -5.77 2.41
C GLU A 198 -10.49 -4.89 2.20
N ALA A 199 -11.50 -5.44 1.54
CA ALA A 199 -12.74 -4.74 1.20
C ALA A 199 -13.94 -5.43 1.85
N ARG A 200 -14.88 -4.63 2.35
CA ARG A 200 -16.12 -5.08 2.99
C ARG A 200 -17.33 -4.49 2.26
N PRO A 201 -17.77 -5.07 1.13
CA PRO A 201 -18.90 -4.56 0.38
C PRO A 201 -20.19 -4.78 1.19
N GLU A 202 -21.14 -3.84 1.09
CA GLU A 202 -22.42 -3.96 1.78
C GLU A 202 -23.18 -5.23 1.35
N GLY A 203 -23.73 -5.98 2.32
CA GLY A 203 -24.47 -7.21 2.08
C GLY A 203 -23.66 -8.42 1.59
N LEU A 204 -22.34 -8.29 1.42
CA LEU A 204 -21.46 -9.37 0.93
C LEU A 204 -20.42 -9.80 1.98
N ALA A 205 -19.82 -10.97 1.77
CA ALA A 205 -18.69 -11.42 2.56
C ALA A 205 -17.47 -10.49 2.34
N PRO A 206 -16.63 -10.24 3.37
CA PRO A 206 -15.34 -9.58 3.19
C PRO A 206 -14.48 -10.29 2.14
N THR A 207 -13.74 -9.51 1.36
CA THR A 207 -12.81 -10.02 0.36
C THR A 207 -11.41 -9.49 0.62
N VAL A 208 -10.41 -10.33 0.35
CA VAL A 208 -8.99 -9.98 0.46
C VAL A 208 -8.35 -10.18 -0.90
N THR A 209 -7.73 -9.13 -1.44
CA THR A 209 -6.95 -9.19 -2.69
C THR A 209 -5.49 -8.95 -2.36
N LEU A 210 -4.65 -9.95 -2.60
CA LEU A 210 -3.20 -9.84 -2.55
C LEU A 210 -2.65 -9.66 -3.96
N VAL A 211 -1.82 -8.66 -4.19
CA VAL A 211 -1.09 -8.45 -5.44
C VAL A 211 0.40 -8.41 -5.13
N ARG A 212 1.20 -9.16 -5.89
CA ARG A 212 2.67 -9.16 -5.82
C ARG A 212 3.23 -8.70 -7.16
N TYR A 213 4.13 -7.72 -7.14
CA TYR A 213 4.72 -7.12 -8.34
C TYR A 213 6.17 -7.58 -8.53
N SER A 214 6.52 -7.92 -9.77
CA SER A 214 7.88 -8.27 -10.16
C SER A 214 8.17 -7.81 -11.60
N ARG A 215 9.39 -8.04 -12.10
CA ARG A 215 9.81 -7.71 -13.48
C ARG A 215 9.52 -6.25 -13.89
N ILE A 216 9.59 -5.32 -12.93
CA ILE A 216 9.30 -3.90 -13.15
C ILE A 216 10.38 -3.29 -14.05
N ASN A 217 9.95 -2.71 -15.18
CA ASN A 217 10.80 -2.22 -16.28
C ASN A 217 11.74 -3.29 -16.89
N ASP A 218 11.38 -4.57 -16.80
CA ASP A 218 12.08 -5.65 -17.49
C ASP A 218 11.88 -5.54 -19.02
N ALA A 219 12.98 -5.26 -19.74
CA ALA A 219 12.99 -5.14 -21.20
C ALA A 219 12.81 -6.48 -21.94
N THR A 220 12.86 -7.61 -21.23
CA THR A 220 12.54 -8.94 -21.77
C THR A 220 11.05 -9.27 -21.68
N LEU A 221 10.26 -8.50 -20.91
CA LEU A 221 8.82 -8.72 -20.84
C LEU A 221 8.15 -8.21 -22.11
N LYS A 222 7.55 -9.13 -22.87
CA LYS A 222 6.86 -8.85 -24.13
C LYS A 222 5.48 -9.50 -24.20
N ILE A 223 4.58 -8.81 -24.87
CA ILE A 223 3.19 -9.21 -25.14
C ILE A 223 2.98 -9.03 -26.64
N ASP A 224 3.27 -10.09 -27.40
CA ASP A 224 3.05 -10.12 -28.83
C ASP A 224 1.55 -10.25 -29.16
N PRO A 225 1.11 -9.82 -30.36
CA PRO A 225 -0.25 -10.08 -30.81
C PRO A 225 -0.55 -11.59 -30.85
N PRO A 226 -1.81 -12.01 -30.67
CA PRO A 226 -2.20 -13.40 -30.91
C PRO A 226 -1.84 -13.80 -32.35
N GLN A 227 -1.23 -14.97 -32.50
CA GLN A 227 -1.09 -15.61 -33.81
C GLN A 227 -2.48 -16.00 -34.32
N GLY A 228 -2.72 -15.79 -35.62
CA GLY A 228 -4.01 -16.01 -36.28
C GLY A 228 -4.17 -17.41 -36.86
#